data_AF-A0A800KK12-F1
#
_entry.id   AF-A0A800KK12-F1
#
_cell.length_a   1.000
_cell.length_b   1.000
_cell.length_c   1.000
_cell.angle_alpha   90.00
_cell.angle_beta   90.00
_cell.angle_gamma   90.00
#
_symmetry.space_group_name_H-M   'P 1'
#
loop_
_entity.id
_entity.type
_entity.pdbx_description
1 polymer ?
#
loop_
_entity_poly.entity_id
_entity_poly.type
_entity_poly.pdbx_seq_one_letter_code
_entity_poly.pdbx_strand_id
1 'polypeptide(L)'
;MRYRSGSNYGCAPASRAWRTCFSMAALIGLQGPGLCQGPDGSELLPPVRLSAGGGPIDVTVGHAAPLVMDFDGDGLRDLLVGEFGTGTFPAERLPEDVGGFARDSFNLGKLRIYRNVGSAKAPRFEDFKYLRAGKEDASIPTN
;
A
#
# COMPACT_ATOMS: atom_id res chain seq x y z
N MET A 1 -20.69 12.01 27.14
CA MET A 1 -20.68 11.26 25.86
C MET A 1 -20.03 9.91 26.12
N ARG A 2 -20.79 8.80 26.05
CA ARG A 2 -20.29 7.43 26.33
C ARG A 2 -20.05 6.72 25.00
N TYR A 3 -18.84 6.25 24.75
CA TYR A 3 -18.48 5.50 23.55
C TYR A 3 -18.88 4.02 23.73
N ARG A 4 -19.83 3.54 22.92
CA ARG A 4 -20.32 2.16 22.94
C ARG A 4 -19.56 1.36 21.88
N SER A 5 -18.73 0.43 22.32
CA SER A 5 -18.08 -0.57 21.45
C SER A 5 -19.13 -1.51 20.86
N GLY A 6 -19.26 -1.53 19.53
CA GLY A 6 -20.10 -2.44 18.78
C GLY A 6 -19.25 -3.55 18.16
N SER A 7 -19.23 -4.70 18.82
CA SER A 7 -18.75 -5.98 18.26
C SER A 7 -19.85 -6.59 17.41
N ASN A 8 -19.57 -6.86 16.13
CA ASN A 8 -20.44 -7.65 15.25
C ASN A 8 -19.59 -8.69 14.50
N TYR A 9 -19.34 -9.82 15.16
CA TYR A 9 -19.10 -11.08 14.47
C TYR A 9 -20.10 -12.10 15.04
N GLY A 10 -21.21 -12.27 14.33
CA GLY A 10 -22.20 -13.29 14.64
C GLY A 10 -21.76 -14.64 14.08
N CYS A 11 -21.41 -15.58 14.96
CA CYS A 11 -21.33 -17.00 14.63
C CYS A 11 -22.57 -17.67 15.25
N ALA A 12 -23.45 -18.22 14.39
CA ALA A 12 -24.68 -18.87 14.83
C ALA A 12 -24.38 -20.19 15.58
N PRO A 13 -25.14 -20.55 16.63
CA PRO A 13 -24.93 -21.81 17.34
C PRO A 13 -25.58 -22.98 16.57
N ALA A 14 -24.77 -23.97 16.22
CA ALA A 14 -25.28 -25.27 15.78
C ALA A 14 -25.78 -26.04 17.02
N SER A 15 -27.08 -26.28 17.07
CA SER A 15 -27.70 -27.19 18.04
C SER A 15 -27.76 -28.60 17.45
N ARG A 16 -27.35 -29.61 18.23
CA ARG A 16 -28.09 -30.85 18.53
C ARG A 16 -27.18 -31.93 19.13
N ALA A 17 -27.51 -32.26 20.38
CA ALA A 17 -27.55 -33.58 21.00
C ALA A 17 -26.59 -34.69 20.52
N TRP A 18 -25.76 -35.21 21.44
CA TRP A 18 -25.76 -36.65 21.70
C TRP A 18 -25.40 -36.97 23.16
N ARG A 19 -26.01 -38.06 23.62
CA ARG A 19 -25.99 -38.68 24.94
C ARG A 19 -24.61 -39.23 25.33
N THR A 20 -24.40 -39.31 26.64
CA THR A 20 -23.32 -39.99 27.37
C THR A 20 -23.03 -41.42 26.90
N CYS A 21 -21.75 -41.82 26.89
CA CYS A 21 -21.18 -42.84 27.80
C CYS A 21 -19.73 -43.24 27.43
N PHE A 22 -19.02 -43.69 28.48
CA PHE A 22 -17.76 -44.43 28.55
C PHE A 22 -16.40 -43.69 28.60
N SER A 23 -15.85 -43.71 29.82
CA SER A 23 -14.45 -43.50 30.17
C SER A 23 -13.53 -44.54 29.53
N MET A 24 -12.38 -44.09 29.03
CA MET A 24 -11.14 -44.87 29.08
C MET A 24 -9.94 -43.90 29.09
N ALA A 25 -9.06 -44.08 30.06
CA ALA A 25 -7.85 -43.30 30.19
C ALA A 25 -6.88 -43.62 29.04
N ALA A 26 -6.48 -42.60 28.30
CA ALA A 26 -5.26 -42.60 27.51
C ALA A 26 -4.58 -41.24 27.73
N LEU A 27 -3.40 -41.26 28.36
CA LEU A 27 -2.47 -40.13 28.37
C LEU A 27 -1.99 -39.91 26.94
N ILE A 28 -2.77 -39.16 26.17
CA ILE A 28 -2.33 -38.57 24.91
C ILE A 28 -2.04 -37.12 25.26
N GLY A 29 -0.75 -36.76 25.20
CA GLY A 29 -0.32 -35.38 25.40
C GLY A 29 -1.15 -34.46 24.50
N LEU A 30 -1.90 -33.55 25.11
CA LEU A 30 -2.48 -32.43 24.39
C LEU A 30 -1.31 -31.62 23.83
N GLN A 31 -0.97 -31.85 22.57
CA GLN A 31 -0.39 -30.79 21.76
C GLN A 31 -1.50 -29.76 21.61
N GLY A 32 -1.46 -28.76 22.50
CA GLY A 32 -2.23 -27.53 22.31
C GLY A 32 -1.94 -26.99 20.90
N PRO A 33 -2.86 -26.20 20.31
CA PRO A 33 -2.63 -25.59 19.01
C PRO A 33 -1.29 -24.87 19.06
N GLY A 34 -0.32 -25.41 18.33
CA GLY A 34 0.98 -24.80 18.16
C GLY A 34 0.73 -23.43 17.56
N LEU A 35 0.82 -22.39 18.40
CA LEU A 35 1.00 -21.04 17.92
C LEU A 35 2.28 -21.12 17.07
N CYS A 36 2.15 -20.92 15.76
CA CYS A 36 3.30 -20.66 14.92
C CYS A 36 3.96 -19.40 15.49
N GLN A 37 4.96 -19.60 16.35
CA GLN A 37 5.88 -18.55 16.76
C GLN A 37 6.72 -18.28 15.51
N GLY A 38 6.24 -17.37 14.67
CA GLY A 38 7.09 -16.75 13.66
C GLY A 38 8.22 -15.97 14.36
N PRO A 39 9.31 -15.66 13.65
CA PRO A 39 10.37 -14.81 14.20
C PRO A 39 9.74 -13.61 14.88
N ASP A 40 10.19 -13.32 16.10
CA ASP A 40 9.79 -12.17 16.89
C ASP A 40 9.76 -10.99 15.92
N GLY A 41 8.56 -10.47 15.60
CA GLY A 41 8.30 -9.66 14.40
C GLY A 41 8.98 -8.29 14.36
N SER A 42 10.09 -8.13 15.08
CA SER A 42 10.99 -6.99 15.13
C SER A 42 12.06 -7.01 14.03
N GLU A 43 12.36 -8.17 13.41
CA GLU A 43 13.36 -8.24 12.34
C GLU A 43 12.75 -7.97 10.96
N LEU A 44 13.35 -7.03 10.24
CA LEU A 44 13.00 -6.74 8.86
C LEU A 44 13.45 -7.90 7.96
N LEU A 45 12.62 -8.24 6.97
CA LEU A 45 13.05 -9.15 5.91
C LEU A 45 14.19 -8.52 5.09
N PRO A 46 15.03 -9.35 4.43
CA PRO A 46 16.03 -8.84 3.50
C PRO A 46 15.43 -7.87 2.48
N PRO A 47 16.13 -6.79 2.11
CA PRO A 47 15.62 -5.81 1.16
C PRO A 47 15.43 -6.43 -0.21
N VAL A 48 14.39 -6.01 -0.92
CA VAL A 48 14.10 -6.44 -2.28
C VAL A 48 14.15 -5.24 -3.22
N ARG A 49 14.82 -5.37 -4.36
CA ARG A 49 14.81 -4.36 -5.41
C ARG A 49 13.51 -4.44 -6.20
N LEU A 50 12.71 -3.38 -6.13
CA LEU A 50 11.48 -3.28 -6.90
C LEU A 50 11.78 -2.99 -8.37
N SER A 51 11.04 -3.65 -9.25
CA SER A 51 11.21 -3.55 -10.70
C SER A 51 9.86 -3.37 -11.37
N ALA A 52 9.85 -2.63 -12.47
CA ALA A 52 8.73 -2.48 -13.40
C ALA A 52 9.26 -2.53 -14.84
N GLY A 53 8.49 -3.10 -15.77
CA GLY A 53 8.87 -3.17 -17.19
C GLY A 53 10.17 -3.95 -17.45
N GLY A 54 10.57 -4.83 -16.54
CA GLY A 54 11.83 -5.59 -16.63
C GLY A 54 13.07 -4.83 -16.12
N GLY A 55 12.94 -3.61 -15.62
CA GLY A 55 14.04 -2.81 -15.06
C GLY A 55 13.78 -2.33 -13.62
N PRO A 56 14.80 -1.85 -12.91
CA PRO A 56 14.63 -1.21 -11.60
C PRO A 56 13.68 -0.01 -11.68
N ILE A 57 12.84 0.18 -10.67
CA ILE A 57 12.08 1.42 -10.54
C ILE A 57 13.03 2.53 -10.11
N ASP A 58 13.28 3.47 -11.02
CA ASP A 58 14.15 4.62 -10.81
C ASP A 58 13.42 5.93 -11.15
N VAL A 59 13.55 6.92 -10.29
CA VAL A 59 12.97 8.26 -10.47
C VAL A 59 14.09 9.27 -10.68
N THR A 60 13.83 10.24 -11.54
CA THR A 60 14.86 11.07 -12.18
C THR A 60 15.77 11.83 -11.22
N VAL A 61 15.21 12.50 -10.21
CA VAL A 61 15.97 13.38 -9.29
C VAL A 61 15.55 13.20 -7.83
N GLY A 62 16.55 12.94 -6.99
CA GLY A 62 16.69 13.41 -5.59
C GLY A 62 15.76 12.87 -4.51
N HIS A 63 14.44 12.87 -4.70
CA HIS A 63 13.48 12.56 -3.63
C HIS A 63 12.32 11.71 -4.15
N ALA A 64 12.52 10.39 -4.14
CA ALA A 64 11.40 9.46 -4.25
C ALA A 64 10.53 9.59 -3.00
N ALA A 65 9.22 9.67 -3.19
CA ALA A 65 8.23 9.63 -2.11
C ALA A 65 7.35 8.37 -2.29
N PRO A 66 7.83 7.18 -1.89
CA PRO A 66 7.08 5.94 -2.06
C PRO A 66 5.94 5.81 -1.05
N LEU A 67 4.78 5.36 -1.52
CA LEU A 67 3.62 4.99 -0.71
C LEU A 67 3.06 3.66 -1.21
N VAL A 68 2.79 2.73 -0.29
CA VAL A 68 2.16 1.45 -0.59
C VAL A 68 0.72 1.46 -0.08
N MET A 69 -0.25 1.40 -0.98
CA MET A 69 -1.68 1.42 -0.64
C MET A 69 -2.51 0.67 -1.69
N ASP A 70 -3.74 0.30 -1.35
CA ASP A 70 -4.69 -0.21 -2.35
C ASP A 70 -5.34 1.01 -3.02
N PHE A 71 -4.90 1.36 -4.23
CA PHE A 71 -5.25 2.61 -4.87
C PHE A 71 -6.60 2.56 -5.61
N ASP A 72 -6.99 1.42 -6.17
CA ASP A 72 -8.23 1.27 -6.95
C ASP A 72 -9.30 0.40 -6.28
N GLY A 73 -9.00 -0.20 -5.12
CA GLY A 73 -9.95 -1.01 -4.36
C GLY A 73 -10.04 -2.46 -4.83
N ASP A 74 -9.06 -2.97 -5.58
CA ASP A 74 -9.02 -4.39 -5.97
C ASP A 74 -8.52 -5.34 -4.86
N GLY A 75 -8.13 -4.79 -3.71
CA GLY A 75 -7.62 -5.55 -2.57
C GLY A 75 -6.13 -5.89 -2.66
N LEU A 76 -5.44 -5.47 -3.72
CA LEU A 76 -3.99 -5.57 -3.86
C LEU A 76 -3.34 -4.23 -3.50
N ARG A 77 -2.16 -4.30 -2.86
CA ARG A 77 -1.37 -3.11 -2.56
C ARG A 77 -0.56 -2.71 -3.79
N ASP A 78 -0.75 -1.49 -4.25
CA ASP A 78 -0.01 -0.82 -5.31
C ASP A 78 1.16 0.00 -4.76
N LEU A 79 2.05 0.42 -5.66
CA LEU A 79 3.14 1.33 -5.34
C LEU A 79 2.91 2.67 -6.03
N LEU A 80 2.86 3.73 -5.23
CA LEU A 80 2.80 5.11 -5.69
C LEU A 80 4.17 5.75 -5.44
N VAL A 81 4.72 6.48 -6.41
CA VAL A 81 6.04 7.12 -6.28
C VAL A 81 5.98 8.54 -6.81
N GLY A 82 6.27 9.52 -5.96
CA GLY A 82 6.47 10.90 -6.37
C GLY A 82 7.72 11.06 -7.23
N GLU A 83 7.61 11.87 -8.29
CA GLU A 83 8.70 12.22 -9.21
C GLU A 83 8.70 13.74 -9.41
N PHE A 84 9.89 14.35 -9.44
CA PHE A 84 10.08 15.74 -9.82
C PHE A 84 11.45 15.92 -10.51
N GLY A 85 11.72 17.15 -10.96
CA GLY A 85 12.98 17.51 -11.61
C GLY A 85 13.01 17.24 -13.12
N THR A 86 11.90 16.78 -13.71
CA THR A 86 11.73 16.72 -15.16
C THR A 86 10.58 17.62 -15.62
N GLY A 87 10.92 18.61 -16.45
CA GLY A 87 9.98 19.58 -17.00
C GLY A 87 9.67 20.75 -16.06
N THR A 88 9.12 21.80 -16.64
CA THR A 88 8.74 23.04 -15.94
C THR A 88 7.27 23.00 -15.58
N PHE A 89 6.92 23.46 -14.38
CA PHE A 89 5.54 23.60 -13.94
C PHE A 89 4.87 24.76 -14.70
N PRO A 90 3.65 24.59 -15.24
CA PRO A 90 2.97 25.63 -16.01
C PRO A 90 2.63 26.85 -15.14
N ALA A 91 3.15 28.01 -15.50
CA ALA A 91 3.02 29.24 -14.72
C ALA A 91 1.56 29.73 -14.62
N GLU A 92 0.68 29.29 -15.53
CA GLU A 92 -0.76 29.59 -15.53
C GLU A 92 -1.50 28.89 -14.39
N ARG A 93 -0.94 27.79 -13.87
CA ARG A 93 -1.49 27.03 -12.74
C ARG A 93 -0.95 27.52 -11.39
N LEU A 94 -0.04 28.49 -11.38
CA LEU A 94 0.45 29.11 -10.16
C LEU A 94 -0.51 30.22 -9.70
N PRO A 95 -0.75 30.37 -8.38
CA PRO A 95 -1.42 31.54 -7.84
C PRO A 95 -0.77 32.86 -8.31
N GLU A 96 -1.55 33.94 -8.40
CA GLU A 96 -1.05 35.24 -8.86
C GLU A 96 0.02 35.83 -7.93
N ASP A 97 -0.08 35.56 -6.63
CA ASP A 97 0.86 35.98 -5.60
C ASP A 97 2.14 35.11 -5.56
N VAL A 98 2.14 33.97 -6.25
CA VAL A 98 3.31 33.10 -6.33
C VAL A 98 4.21 33.53 -7.48
N GLY A 99 5.45 33.85 -7.14
CA GLY A 99 6.56 33.65 -8.07
C GLY A 99 7.13 34.85 -8.79
N GLY A 100 6.75 36.11 -8.56
CA GLY A 100 7.51 37.31 -9.04
C GLY A 100 8.41 37.10 -10.29
N PHE A 101 9.74 37.20 -10.13
CA PHE A 101 10.73 36.91 -11.19
C PHE A 101 11.10 35.42 -11.36
N ALA A 102 10.51 34.52 -10.59
CA ALA A 102 10.81 33.09 -10.49
C ALA A 102 9.63 32.18 -10.89
N ARG A 103 8.61 32.71 -11.59
CA ARG A 103 7.41 31.94 -11.99
C ARG A 103 7.77 30.74 -12.87
N ASP A 104 8.82 30.86 -13.66
CA ASP A 104 9.29 29.81 -14.59
C ASP A 104 10.34 28.88 -13.95
N SER A 105 10.65 29.06 -12.66
CA SER A 105 11.71 28.30 -11.97
C SER A 105 11.20 27.02 -11.31
N PHE A 106 9.89 26.79 -11.27
CA PHE A 106 9.33 25.61 -10.62
C PHE A 106 9.43 24.37 -11.52
N ASN A 107 9.99 23.30 -10.98
CA ASN A 107 9.98 21.98 -11.57
C ASN A 107 8.58 21.35 -11.48
N LEU A 108 8.23 20.57 -12.49
CA LEU A 108 6.98 19.80 -12.53
C LEU A 108 7.09 18.57 -11.62
N GLY A 109 6.36 18.56 -10.50
CA GLY A 109 6.19 17.37 -9.66
C GLY A 109 4.96 16.56 -10.08
N LYS A 110 5.09 15.23 -10.24
CA LYS A 110 4.02 14.29 -10.62
C LYS A 110 4.04 13.04 -9.74
N LEU A 111 2.97 12.24 -9.81
CA LEU A 111 2.86 10.97 -9.08
C LEU A 111 2.74 9.80 -10.06
N ARG A 112 3.70 8.86 -10.04
CA ARG A 112 3.64 7.58 -10.77
C ARG A 112 2.83 6.56 -9.95
N ILE A 113 1.96 5.81 -10.62
CA ILE A 113 1.14 4.74 -10.06
C ILE A 113 1.53 3.42 -10.72
N TYR A 114 2.12 2.51 -9.94
CA TYR A 114 2.45 1.16 -10.36
C TYR A 114 1.41 0.19 -9.81
N ARG A 115 0.55 -0.31 -10.70
CA ARG A 115 -0.49 -1.28 -10.38
C ARG A 115 0.10 -2.65 -10.06
N ASN A 116 -0.31 -3.24 -8.95
CA ASN A 116 0.07 -4.62 -8.66
C ASN A 116 -0.79 -5.59 -9.47
N VAL A 117 -0.18 -6.22 -10.48
CA VAL A 117 -0.82 -7.23 -11.36
C VAL A 117 -0.48 -8.67 -10.95
N GLY A 118 0.19 -8.83 -9.81
CA GLY A 118 0.59 -10.10 -9.24
C GLY A 118 -0.37 -10.57 -8.15
N SER A 119 0.17 -10.84 -6.97
CA SER A 119 -0.61 -11.21 -5.79
C SER A 119 -0.12 -10.43 -4.56
N ALA A 120 -0.85 -10.53 -3.44
CA ALA A 120 -0.43 -9.93 -2.18
C ALA A 120 0.92 -10.46 -1.65
N LYS A 121 1.28 -11.73 -1.97
CA LYS A 121 2.53 -12.35 -1.53
C LYS A 121 3.67 -12.21 -2.54
N ALA A 122 3.34 -11.98 -3.79
CA ALA A 122 4.28 -11.82 -4.89
C ALA A 122 3.80 -10.67 -5.79
N PRO A 123 3.99 -9.42 -5.37
CA PRO A 123 3.58 -8.27 -6.15
C PRO A 123 4.38 -8.21 -7.45
N ARG A 124 3.72 -7.80 -8.54
CA ARG A 124 4.36 -7.57 -9.84
C ARG A 124 3.90 -6.24 -10.39
N PHE A 125 4.84 -5.44 -10.85
CA PHE A 125 4.58 -4.16 -11.49
C PHE A 125 5.07 -4.24 -12.94
N GLU A 126 4.23 -3.86 -13.90
CA GLU A 126 4.57 -3.93 -15.33
C GLU A 126 4.96 -2.57 -15.90
N ASP A 127 4.23 -1.52 -15.54
CA ASP A 127 4.51 -0.14 -15.94
C ASP A 127 3.88 0.83 -14.92
N PHE A 128 4.03 2.14 -15.13
CA PHE A 128 3.32 3.17 -14.38
C PHE A 128 2.43 4.04 -15.25
N LYS A 129 1.46 4.67 -14.58
CA LYS A 129 0.71 5.81 -15.13
C LYS A 129 0.88 7.00 -14.22
N TYR A 130 0.83 8.21 -14.77
CA TYR A 130 0.71 9.39 -13.93
C TYR A 130 -0.70 9.49 -13.35
N LEU A 131 -0.80 9.91 -12.08
CA LEU A 131 -2.08 10.28 -11.48
C LEU A 131 -2.73 11.38 -12.32
N ARG A 132 -4.04 11.26 -12.56
CA ARG A 132 -4.80 12.18 -13.41
C ARG A 132 -5.65 13.13 -12.58
N ALA A 133 -5.65 14.40 -12.96
CA ALA A 133 -6.58 15.42 -12.48
C ALA A 133 -7.44 15.86 -13.67
N GLY A 134 -8.59 15.21 -13.86
CA GLY A 134 -9.44 15.43 -15.03
C GLY A 134 -8.74 15.03 -16.34
N LYS A 135 -8.51 16.00 -17.23
CA LYS A 135 -7.92 15.79 -18.57
C LYS A 135 -6.41 15.97 -18.62
N GLU A 136 -5.76 16.26 -17.49
CA GLU A 136 -4.31 16.42 -17.38
C GLU A 136 -3.74 15.54 -16.26
N ASP A 137 -2.41 15.46 -16.19
CA ASP A 137 -1.72 14.83 -15.07
C ASP A 137 -1.82 15.74 -13.84
N ALA A 138 -2.09 15.13 -12.69
CA ALA A 138 -1.99 15.81 -11.42
C ALA A 138 -0.54 16.21 -11.20
N SER A 139 -0.33 17.49 -10.89
CA SER A 139 1.00 18.01 -10.64
C SER A 139 1.02 19.13 -9.64
N ILE A 140 2.17 19.30 -9.00
CA ILE A 140 2.45 20.37 -8.04
C ILE A 140 3.74 21.08 -8.44
N PRO A 141 3.86 22.40 -8.17
CA PRO A 141 5.12 23.11 -8.36
C PRO A 141 6.12 22.62 -7.31
N THR A 142 7.35 22.33 -7.75
CA THR A 142 8.47 21.88 -6.91
C THR A 142 9.69 22.75 -7.18
N ASN A 143 10.62 22.89 -6.22
CA ASN A 143 11.86 23.66 -6.40
C ASN A 143 13.06 22.74 -6.12
#